data_AF-A0A9P4TIS2-F1
#
_entry.id   AF-A0A9P4TIS2-F1
#
_cell.length_a   1.000
_cell.length_b   1.000
_cell.length_c   1.000
_cell.angle_alpha   90.00
_cell.angle_beta   90.00
_cell.angle_gamma   90.00
#
_symmetry.space_group_name_H-M   'P 1'
#
loop_
_entity.id
_entity.type
_entity.pdbx_description
1 polymer ?
#
loop_
_entity_poly.entity_id
_entity_poly.type
_entity_poly.pdbx_seq_one_letter_code
_entity_poly.pdbx_strand_id
1 'polypeptide(L)'
;MRKRRQAAVKTTFERSWKAYKEHAWKQDELLPISGGSKTTFGGWGATLVDSLDTLWIMGLTDEFHEAVQAVTEINFAPGDRELNMFETTIRYLGGLLAAYDLTDCKDNRLLEKAMELGDMIYMSFDSPNRMPITRWSAKKAASGQEQSAAAQGIIAELASFSLEFTRLSQLTGDMRYYDAVVRITAVLSEQQNRTKIPGLWPVGINVQKPDLTRDNLFSLGTMADSAYEYLGKTYQLLHDTGATASRYAEMYTMAMDAIISNLLFRPKTPDNADILMPAAARIDAQGRVNSDYTAQHLVCFAGGMLALGSKLLGNTSHLDYGRKITDACIWSYVHAPNGIMPEMFRMTPCPSHAPCAYDDETSRTQQFPGFARVTDARYMLRPEAIESVFYMYRITGERRYQDIAWSMFEAIEKRTRTELANAAIRDVTLKVEAEETGELRRGVNVGTDEGGLALADSMESFWMAETLKYFYLIFSEPDVLSLDHWVFNTEAHPFRLGT
;
A
#
# COMPACT_ATOMS: atom_id res chain seq x y z
N MET A 1 -19.80 21.22 1.19
CA MET A 1 -18.77 20.69 2.10
C MET A 1 -17.77 19.78 1.37
N ARG A 2 -18.21 18.70 0.71
CA ARG A 2 -17.35 17.75 -0.02
C ARG A 2 -16.35 18.39 -1.01
N LYS A 3 -16.83 19.23 -1.94
CA LYS A 3 -15.97 19.95 -2.92
C LYS A 3 -14.88 20.80 -2.27
N ARG A 4 -15.14 21.40 -1.10
CA ARG A 4 -14.14 22.18 -0.35
C ARG A 4 -13.03 21.27 0.20
N ARG A 5 -13.41 20.10 0.74
CA ARG A 5 -12.46 19.11 1.26
C ARG A 5 -11.59 18.54 0.13
N GLN A 6 -12.23 18.16 -0.98
CA GLN A 6 -11.55 17.72 -2.20
C GLN A 6 -10.55 18.77 -2.73
N ALA A 7 -10.97 20.04 -2.80
CA ALA A 7 -10.11 21.13 -3.24
C ALA A 7 -8.90 21.34 -2.31
N ALA A 8 -9.07 21.20 -1.00
CA ALA A 8 -7.97 21.30 -0.05
C ALA A 8 -6.91 20.21 -0.27
N VAL A 9 -7.33 18.96 -0.52
CA VAL A 9 -6.43 17.86 -0.87
C VAL A 9 -5.69 18.16 -2.17
N LYS A 10 -6.40 18.63 -3.20
CA LYS A 10 -5.80 19.05 -4.48
C LYS A 10 -4.76 20.16 -4.29
N THR A 11 -5.04 21.17 -3.46
CA THR A 11 -4.06 22.23 -3.16
C THR A 11 -2.79 21.69 -2.48
N THR A 12 -2.92 20.71 -1.58
CA THR A 12 -1.75 20.03 -1.00
C THR A 12 -0.96 19.28 -2.07
N PHE A 13 -1.65 18.56 -2.97
CA PHE A 13 -1.01 17.88 -4.10
C PHE A 13 -0.27 18.86 -5.02
N GLU A 14 -0.92 19.96 -5.44
CA GLU A 14 -0.33 20.99 -6.31
C GLU A 14 0.93 21.59 -5.70
N ARG A 15 0.96 21.82 -4.38
CA ARG A 15 2.16 22.28 -3.67
C ARG A 15 3.29 21.23 -3.78
N SER A 16 3.02 19.98 -3.40
CA SER A 16 4.00 18.90 -3.47
C SER A 16 4.53 18.69 -4.89
N TRP A 17 3.64 18.71 -5.88
CA TRP A 17 4.01 18.57 -7.29
C TRP A 17 4.88 19.71 -7.79
N LYS A 18 4.50 20.96 -7.47
CA LYS A 18 5.28 22.14 -7.83
C LYS A 18 6.70 22.06 -7.25
N ALA A 19 6.83 21.72 -5.97
CA ALA A 19 8.14 21.57 -5.34
C ALA A 19 8.95 20.42 -5.96
N TYR A 20 8.31 19.27 -6.24
CA TYR A 20 8.96 18.17 -6.95
C TYR A 20 9.51 18.62 -8.31
N LYS A 21 8.69 19.33 -9.11
CA LYS A 21 9.10 19.89 -10.40
C LYS A 21 10.27 20.87 -10.30
N GLU A 22 10.26 21.73 -9.29
CA GLU A 22 11.29 22.76 -9.12
C GLU A 22 12.62 22.20 -8.60
N HIS A 23 12.56 21.19 -7.72
CA HIS A 23 13.72 20.76 -6.93
C HIS A 23 14.22 19.34 -7.22
N ALA A 24 13.36 18.46 -7.73
CA ALA A 24 13.64 17.02 -7.83
C ALA A 24 13.15 16.43 -9.17
N TRP A 25 12.99 17.25 -10.22
CA TRP A 25 12.47 16.79 -11.51
C TRP A 25 13.27 15.60 -12.05
N LYS A 26 12.56 14.53 -12.44
CA LYS A 26 13.13 13.24 -12.89
C LYS A 26 13.97 12.49 -11.86
N GLN A 27 14.07 12.98 -10.63
CA GLN A 27 14.62 12.23 -9.50
C GLN A 27 13.50 11.40 -8.86
N ASP A 28 13.86 10.34 -8.15
CA ASP A 28 12.84 9.45 -7.59
C ASP A 28 11.96 10.17 -6.58
N GLU A 29 12.57 10.98 -5.72
CA GLU A 29 11.86 11.60 -4.59
C GLU A 29 12.44 12.97 -4.23
N LEU A 30 11.57 13.85 -3.75
CA LEU A 30 11.90 15.16 -3.18
C LEU A 30 12.29 15.01 -1.70
N LEU A 31 13.30 15.78 -1.27
CA LEU A 31 13.56 16.06 0.14
C LEU A 31 12.78 17.33 0.55
N PRO A 32 11.63 17.19 1.24
CA PRO A 32 10.61 18.24 1.39
C PRO A 32 11.00 19.38 2.35
N ILE A 33 12.14 19.31 3.02
CA ILE A 33 12.65 20.35 3.92
C ILE A 33 13.85 21.05 3.29
N SER A 34 14.84 20.29 2.80
CA SER A 34 16.05 20.87 2.22
C SER A 34 15.92 21.31 0.76
N GLY A 35 14.91 20.80 0.04
CA GLY A 35 14.77 21.00 -1.41
C GLY A 35 15.79 20.20 -2.22
N GLY A 36 16.42 19.18 -1.63
CA GLY A 36 17.23 18.20 -2.36
C GLY A 36 16.39 17.07 -2.96
N SER A 37 17.06 16.01 -3.40
CA SER A 37 16.42 14.80 -3.93
C SER A 37 17.12 13.54 -3.47
N LYS A 38 16.42 12.40 -3.51
CA LYS A 38 17.00 11.07 -3.29
C LYS A 38 16.66 10.11 -4.43
N THR A 39 17.47 9.07 -4.56
CA THR A 39 17.34 8.02 -5.57
C THR A 39 17.22 6.68 -4.86
N THR A 40 15.99 6.20 -4.72
CA THR A 40 15.65 4.99 -3.95
C THR A 40 15.19 3.85 -4.85
N PHE A 41 14.58 4.17 -5.99
CA PHE A 41 13.80 3.26 -6.83
C PHE A 41 14.38 3.17 -8.24
N GLY A 42 15.69 2.98 -8.36
CA GLY A 42 16.37 2.81 -9.64
C GLY A 42 16.78 4.11 -10.33
N GLY A 43 16.28 5.28 -9.92
CA GLY A 43 16.61 6.58 -10.51
C GLY A 43 15.91 6.87 -11.83
N TRP A 44 14.67 6.39 -11.95
CA TRP A 44 13.83 6.60 -13.12
C TRP A 44 12.71 7.62 -12.86
N GLY A 45 12.74 8.29 -11.71
CA GLY A 45 11.74 9.28 -11.36
C GLY A 45 10.48 8.62 -10.82
N ALA A 46 10.59 7.85 -9.74
CA ALA A 46 9.43 7.24 -9.07
C ALA A 46 8.27 8.23 -8.87
N THR A 47 8.50 9.37 -8.23
CA THR A 47 7.46 10.40 -8.02
C THR A 47 6.87 10.93 -9.34
N LEU A 48 7.68 11.02 -10.40
CA LEU A 48 7.21 11.43 -11.73
C LEU A 48 6.21 10.43 -12.30
N VAL A 49 6.51 9.13 -12.23
CA VAL A 49 5.65 8.07 -12.80
C VAL A 49 4.46 7.78 -11.90
N ASP A 50 4.66 7.67 -10.59
CA ASP A 50 3.63 7.40 -9.59
C ASP A 50 2.55 8.50 -9.55
N SER A 51 2.91 9.74 -9.91
CA SER A 51 1.97 10.86 -9.89
C SER A 51 1.13 10.98 -11.16
N LEU A 52 1.45 10.28 -12.25
CA LEU A 52 0.79 10.46 -13.57
C LEU A 52 -0.72 10.31 -13.49
N ASP A 53 -1.18 9.21 -12.90
CA ASP A 53 -2.61 8.95 -12.79
C ASP A 53 -3.32 9.96 -11.87
N THR A 54 -2.65 10.43 -10.82
CA THR A 54 -3.19 11.39 -9.87
C THR A 54 -3.32 12.78 -10.48
N LEU A 55 -2.34 13.20 -11.30
CA LEU A 55 -2.43 14.42 -12.09
C LEU A 55 -3.68 14.39 -12.97
N TRP A 56 -3.91 13.28 -13.67
CA TRP A 56 -5.09 13.10 -14.51
C TRP A 56 -6.39 13.12 -13.69
N ILE A 57 -6.47 12.34 -12.61
CA ILE A 57 -7.63 12.25 -11.71
C ILE A 57 -8.01 13.62 -11.13
N MET A 58 -7.03 14.45 -10.82
CA MET A 58 -7.25 15.79 -10.27
C MET A 58 -7.50 16.87 -11.34
N GLY A 59 -7.47 16.51 -12.63
CA GLY A 59 -7.67 17.44 -13.75
C GLY A 59 -6.50 18.40 -13.97
N LEU A 60 -5.28 17.98 -13.65
CA LEU A 60 -4.01 18.68 -13.90
C LEU A 60 -3.41 18.18 -15.21
N THR A 61 -4.14 18.38 -16.32
CA THR A 61 -3.83 17.77 -17.62
C THR A 61 -2.58 18.37 -18.27
N ASP A 62 -2.29 19.65 -18.07
CA ASP A 62 -1.09 20.29 -18.62
C ASP A 62 0.16 19.71 -17.95
N GLU A 63 0.14 19.61 -16.62
CA GLU A 63 1.18 18.97 -15.84
C GLU A 63 1.34 17.48 -16.18
N PHE A 64 0.23 16.78 -16.41
CA PHE A 64 0.24 15.40 -16.87
C PHE A 64 0.98 15.28 -18.21
N HIS A 65 0.65 16.09 -19.21
CA HIS A 65 1.29 16.00 -20.53
C HIS A 65 2.79 16.32 -20.48
N GLU A 66 3.21 17.28 -19.66
CA GLU A 66 4.62 17.57 -19.40
C GLU A 66 5.33 16.39 -18.70
N ALA A 67 4.67 15.77 -17.72
CA ALA A 67 5.18 14.59 -17.04
C ALA A 67 5.33 13.40 -17.98
N VAL A 68 4.31 13.11 -18.81
CA VAL A 68 4.38 12.05 -19.82
C VAL A 68 5.55 12.29 -20.78
N GLN A 69 5.75 13.54 -21.22
CA GLN A 69 6.90 13.87 -22.07
C GLN A 69 8.23 13.52 -21.38
N ALA A 70 8.42 13.89 -20.11
CA ALA A 70 9.60 13.52 -19.35
C ALA A 70 9.75 12.00 -19.16
N VAL A 71 8.64 11.28 -18.98
CA VAL A 71 8.62 9.81 -18.84
C VAL A 71 9.04 9.11 -20.12
N THR A 72 8.69 9.63 -21.31
CA THR A 72 9.15 9.05 -22.58
C THR A 72 10.66 9.06 -22.74
N GLU A 73 11.35 9.96 -22.06
CA GLU A 73 12.81 10.10 -22.10
C GLU A 73 13.54 9.17 -21.12
N ILE A 74 12.82 8.47 -20.24
CA ILE A 74 13.42 7.49 -19.31
C ILE A 74 14.07 6.37 -20.13
N ASN A 75 15.27 5.95 -19.75
CA ASN A 75 15.95 4.84 -20.39
C ASN A 75 15.99 3.62 -19.46
N PHE A 76 15.26 2.56 -19.81
CA PHE A 76 15.26 1.30 -19.06
C PHE A 76 16.37 0.33 -19.53
N ALA A 77 17.30 0.79 -20.37
CA ALA A 77 18.42 -0.04 -20.83
C ALA A 77 19.26 -0.57 -19.65
N PRO A 78 19.95 -1.70 -19.84
CA PRO A 78 20.76 -2.33 -18.80
C PRO A 78 21.75 -1.38 -18.12
N GLY A 79 21.53 -1.14 -16.83
CA GLY A 79 22.39 -0.34 -15.96
C GLY A 79 23.17 -1.18 -14.94
N ASP A 80 24.09 -0.53 -14.22
CA ASP A 80 24.91 -1.14 -13.17
C ASP A 80 24.15 -1.42 -11.87
N ARG A 81 22.95 -0.84 -11.70
CA ARG A 81 22.17 -0.95 -10.47
C ARG A 81 21.45 -2.29 -10.39
N GLU A 82 21.40 -2.84 -9.19
CA GLU A 82 20.47 -3.91 -8.86
C GLU A 82 19.07 -3.30 -8.66
N LEU A 83 18.07 -3.96 -9.23
CA LEU A 83 16.71 -3.47 -9.28
C LEU A 83 15.80 -4.35 -8.41
N ASN A 84 14.95 -3.73 -7.61
CA ASN A 84 13.89 -4.42 -6.88
C ASN A 84 12.68 -4.60 -7.81
N MET A 85 12.44 -5.83 -8.28
CA MET A 85 11.37 -6.09 -9.26
C MET A 85 9.97 -5.89 -8.70
N PHE A 86 9.77 -6.03 -7.39
CA PHE A 86 8.49 -5.71 -6.75
C PHE A 86 8.20 -4.22 -6.84
N GLU A 87 9.11 -3.37 -6.33
CA GLU A 87 8.97 -1.92 -6.36
C GLU A 87 8.88 -1.39 -7.80
N THR A 88 9.67 -1.95 -8.72
CA THR A 88 9.63 -1.56 -10.13
C THR A 88 8.26 -1.85 -10.75
N THR A 89 7.64 -2.98 -10.40
CA THR A 89 6.37 -3.40 -10.96
C THR A 89 5.22 -2.54 -10.44
N ILE A 90 5.09 -2.42 -9.12
CA ILE A 90 3.92 -1.77 -8.52
C ILE A 90 3.90 -0.26 -8.78
N ARG A 91 5.07 0.38 -8.82
CA ARG A 91 5.23 1.83 -9.04
C ARG A 91 5.21 2.18 -10.53
N TYR A 92 6.26 1.77 -11.24
CA TYR A 92 6.47 2.24 -12.61
C TYR A 92 5.54 1.57 -13.61
N LEU A 93 5.48 0.23 -13.61
CA LEU A 93 4.58 -0.47 -14.53
C LEU A 93 3.11 -0.18 -14.18
N GLY A 94 2.78 -0.20 -12.89
CA GLY A 94 1.46 0.20 -12.40
C GLY A 94 1.07 1.62 -12.83
N GLY A 95 1.90 2.62 -12.55
CA GLY A 95 1.63 4.02 -12.89
C GLY A 95 1.47 4.25 -14.39
N LEU A 96 2.31 3.62 -15.22
CA LEU A 96 2.20 3.71 -16.69
C LEU A 96 0.90 3.09 -17.22
N LEU A 97 0.55 1.89 -16.74
CA LEU A 97 -0.66 1.19 -17.15
C LEU A 97 -1.93 1.95 -16.72
N ALA A 98 -1.97 2.46 -15.49
CA ALA A 98 -3.10 3.23 -15.00
C ALA A 98 -3.26 4.56 -15.74
N ALA A 99 -2.17 5.29 -15.97
CA ALA A 99 -2.20 6.50 -16.77
C ALA A 99 -2.73 6.23 -18.19
N TYR A 100 -2.32 5.12 -18.81
CA TYR A 100 -2.84 4.72 -20.11
C TYR A 100 -4.35 4.43 -20.08
N ASP A 101 -4.82 3.65 -19.10
CA ASP A 101 -6.24 3.33 -18.92
C ASP A 101 -7.10 4.58 -18.65
N LEU A 102 -6.57 5.55 -17.90
CA LEU A 102 -7.24 6.81 -17.58
C LEU A 102 -7.38 7.75 -18.78
N THR A 103 -6.45 7.67 -19.74
CA THR A 103 -6.53 8.40 -21.02
C THR A 103 -7.42 7.71 -22.06
N ASP A 104 -8.30 6.80 -21.63
CA ASP A 104 -9.12 5.94 -22.50
C ASP A 104 -8.28 5.13 -23.51
N CYS A 105 -7.08 4.72 -23.11
CA CYS A 105 -6.14 3.99 -23.96
C CYS A 105 -5.76 4.77 -25.24
N LYS A 106 -5.62 6.10 -25.15
CA LYS A 106 -5.33 6.98 -26.31
C LYS A 106 -3.91 7.52 -26.36
N ASP A 107 -3.22 7.63 -25.23
CA ASP A 107 -1.82 8.10 -25.21
C ASP A 107 -0.85 6.92 -25.36
N ASN A 108 -0.61 6.48 -26.59
CA ASN A 108 0.21 5.30 -26.91
C ASN A 108 1.64 5.38 -26.36
N ARG A 109 2.17 6.57 -26.10
CA ARG A 109 3.50 6.75 -25.50
C ARG A 109 3.59 6.03 -24.16
N LEU A 110 2.50 6.02 -23.38
CA LEU A 110 2.44 5.34 -22.09
C LEU A 110 2.48 3.82 -22.26
N LEU A 111 1.70 3.27 -23.20
CA LEU A 111 1.70 1.84 -23.46
C LEU A 111 3.04 1.36 -24.03
N GLU A 112 3.66 2.12 -24.93
CA GLU A 112 4.99 1.83 -25.46
C GLU A 112 6.04 1.76 -24.33
N LYS A 113 6.04 2.72 -23.40
CA LYS A 113 6.92 2.70 -22.23
C LYS A 113 6.57 1.57 -21.26
N ALA A 114 5.29 1.25 -21.07
CA ALA A 114 4.85 0.12 -20.25
C ALA A 114 5.32 -1.21 -20.83
N MET A 115 5.30 -1.37 -22.15
CA MET A 115 5.81 -2.56 -22.85
C MET A 115 7.33 -2.66 -22.74
N GLU A 116 8.06 -1.56 -22.95
CA GLU A 116 9.53 -1.53 -22.77
C GLU A 116 9.91 -1.97 -21.35
N LEU A 117 9.26 -1.39 -20.34
CA LEU A 117 9.49 -1.74 -18.94
C LEU A 117 9.02 -3.17 -18.62
N GLY A 118 7.86 -3.58 -19.13
CA GLY A 118 7.29 -4.92 -18.94
C GLY A 118 8.19 -6.00 -19.51
N ASP A 119 8.78 -5.79 -20.69
CA ASP A 119 9.79 -6.69 -21.27
C ASP A 119 11.03 -6.80 -20.38
N MET A 120 11.53 -5.69 -19.85
CA MET A 120 12.65 -5.71 -18.91
C MET A 120 12.30 -6.47 -17.62
N ILE A 121 11.13 -6.23 -17.01
CA ILE A 121 10.70 -6.98 -15.81
C ILE A 121 10.54 -8.47 -16.14
N TYR A 122 9.97 -8.79 -17.31
CA TYR A 122 9.81 -10.18 -17.77
C TYR A 122 11.15 -10.92 -17.88
N MET A 123 12.24 -10.22 -18.26
CA MET A 123 13.58 -10.81 -18.26
C MET A 123 14.07 -11.25 -16.87
N SER A 124 13.51 -10.72 -15.77
CA SER A 124 13.81 -11.21 -14.42
C SER A 124 13.30 -12.63 -14.16
N PHE A 125 12.41 -13.16 -15.02
CA PHE A 125 11.93 -14.53 -14.98
C PHE A 125 12.78 -15.50 -15.82
N ASP A 126 13.83 -15.01 -16.49
CA ASP A 126 14.82 -15.85 -17.15
C ASP A 126 15.79 -16.46 -16.12
N SER A 127 15.22 -17.33 -15.30
CA SER A 127 15.91 -18.11 -14.28
C SER A 127 15.71 -19.61 -14.56
N PRO A 128 16.60 -20.50 -14.06
CA PRO A 128 16.49 -21.94 -14.31
C PRO A 128 15.14 -22.56 -13.91
N ASN A 129 14.44 -21.97 -12.93
CA ASN A 129 13.15 -22.44 -12.43
C ASN A 129 11.95 -21.57 -12.87
N ARG A 130 12.18 -20.56 -13.72
CA ARG A 130 11.17 -19.61 -14.22
C ARG A 130 10.45 -18.80 -13.13
N MET A 131 11.03 -18.69 -11.94
CA MET A 131 10.60 -17.77 -10.89
C MET A 131 11.33 -16.43 -11.02
N PRO A 132 10.74 -15.32 -10.56
CA PRO A 132 11.36 -14.01 -10.67
C PRO A 132 12.61 -13.91 -9.80
N ILE A 133 13.63 -13.27 -10.35
CA ILE A 133 14.80 -12.80 -9.62
C ILE A 133 14.40 -11.44 -9.00
N THR A 134 13.95 -11.43 -7.75
CA THR A 134 13.35 -10.21 -7.14
C THR A 134 14.35 -9.08 -6.91
N ARG A 135 15.65 -9.40 -6.88
CA ARG A 135 16.78 -8.47 -6.90
C ARG A 135 17.61 -8.74 -8.16
N TRP A 136 17.26 -8.04 -9.24
CA TRP A 136 17.73 -8.38 -10.58
C TRP A 136 18.81 -7.41 -11.08
N SER A 137 19.85 -7.94 -11.72
CA SER A 137 20.87 -7.12 -12.39
C SER A 137 20.67 -7.15 -13.90
N ALA A 138 20.29 -6.00 -14.46
CA ALA A 138 20.11 -5.84 -15.89
C ALA A 138 21.43 -6.04 -16.66
N LYS A 139 22.55 -5.54 -16.12
CA LYS A 139 23.89 -5.73 -16.69
C LYS A 139 24.32 -7.19 -16.79
N LYS A 140 24.06 -7.99 -15.75
CA LYS A 140 24.35 -9.43 -15.78
C LYS A 140 23.52 -10.13 -16.87
N ALA A 141 22.23 -9.83 -16.95
CA ALA A 141 21.38 -10.37 -18.01
C ALA A 141 21.87 -9.99 -19.41
N ALA A 142 22.20 -8.71 -19.64
CA ALA A 142 22.69 -8.21 -20.92
C ALA A 142 24.04 -8.82 -21.36
N SER A 143 24.87 -9.24 -20.40
CA SER A 143 26.14 -9.92 -20.66
C SER A 143 26.01 -11.44 -20.80
N GLY A 144 24.79 -11.99 -20.77
CA GLY A 144 24.54 -13.43 -20.82
C GLY A 144 24.98 -14.18 -19.56
N GLN A 145 25.19 -13.49 -18.44
CA GLN A 145 25.49 -14.15 -17.17
C GLN A 145 24.22 -14.76 -16.59
N GLU A 146 24.28 -16.05 -16.27
CA GLU A 146 23.18 -16.74 -15.59
C GLU A 146 22.87 -16.09 -14.24
N GLN A 147 21.58 -15.92 -13.97
CA GLN A 147 21.06 -15.44 -12.71
C GLN A 147 20.02 -16.44 -12.19
N SER A 148 19.83 -16.48 -10.88
CA SER A 148 18.91 -17.42 -10.24
C SER A 148 18.04 -16.70 -9.23
N ALA A 149 16.81 -17.15 -9.09
CA ALA A 149 15.95 -16.72 -8.00
C ALA A 149 16.60 -17.03 -6.65
N ALA A 150 16.32 -16.20 -5.64
CA ALA A 150 16.94 -16.32 -4.33
C ALA A 150 16.44 -17.56 -3.57
N ALA A 151 17.33 -18.23 -2.83
CA ALA A 151 16.94 -19.32 -1.94
C ALA A 151 16.14 -18.83 -0.72
N GLN A 152 16.28 -17.55 -0.36
CA GLN A 152 15.50 -16.87 0.67
C GLN A 152 14.88 -15.62 0.04
N GLY A 153 13.56 -15.56 0.04
CA GLY A 153 12.78 -14.40 -0.41
C GLY A 153 11.59 -14.16 0.52
N ILE A 154 10.75 -13.22 0.14
CA ILE A 154 9.53 -12.88 0.87
C ILE A 154 8.30 -13.04 -0.02
N ILE A 155 7.17 -13.42 0.57
CA ILE A 155 5.96 -13.80 -0.18
C ILE A 155 5.37 -12.63 -0.98
N ALA A 156 5.39 -11.40 -0.45
CA ALA A 156 4.89 -10.23 -1.17
C ALA A 156 5.64 -10.00 -2.49
N GLU A 157 6.97 -10.11 -2.50
CA GLU A 157 7.77 -9.92 -3.72
C GLU A 157 7.56 -11.03 -4.75
N LEU A 158 7.12 -12.23 -4.35
CA LEU A 158 6.79 -13.28 -5.30
C LEU A 158 5.36 -13.11 -5.86
N ALA A 159 4.40 -12.74 -5.03
CA ALA A 159 2.98 -12.78 -5.39
C ALA A 159 2.44 -11.51 -6.09
N SER A 160 3.18 -10.39 -6.04
CA SER A 160 2.65 -9.07 -6.40
C SER A 160 3.06 -8.59 -7.80
N PHE A 161 3.05 -9.50 -8.77
CA PHE A 161 3.15 -9.17 -10.20
C PHE A 161 1.82 -9.34 -10.93
N SER A 162 0.85 -10.03 -10.29
CA SER A 162 -0.29 -10.62 -10.99
C SER A 162 -1.22 -9.59 -11.62
N LEU A 163 -1.45 -8.44 -11.00
CA LEU A 163 -2.30 -7.40 -11.57
C LEU A 163 -1.67 -6.75 -12.81
N GLU A 164 -0.44 -6.24 -12.68
CA GLU A 164 0.24 -5.47 -13.72
C GLU A 164 0.52 -6.32 -14.95
N PHE A 165 1.04 -7.54 -14.77
CA PHE A 165 1.34 -8.44 -15.88
C PHE A 165 0.06 -8.95 -16.55
N THR A 166 -1.00 -9.21 -15.79
CA THR A 166 -2.31 -9.56 -16.37
C THR A 166 -2.85 -8.39 -17.19
N ARG A 167 -2.82 -7.17 -16.66
CA ARG A 167 -3.31 -5.99 -17.38
C ARG A 167 -2.50 -5.69 -18.63
N LEU A 168 -1.17 -5.79 -18.56
CA LEU A 168 -0.29 -5.62 -19.71
C LEU A 168 -0.61 -6.64 -20.81
N SER A 169 -0.84 -7.92 -20.45
CA SER A 169 -1.30 -8.94 -21.42
C SER A 169 -2.68 -8.62 -22.01
N GLN A 170 -3.64 -8.16 -21.19
CA GLN A 170 -4.97 -7.76 -21.70
C GLN A 170 -4.90 -6.61 -22.71
N LEU A 171 -4.01 -5.64 -22.49
CA LEU A 171 -3.86 -4.47 -23.36
C LEU A 171 -3.09 -4.76 -24.66
N THR A 172 -2.09 -5.64 -24.59
CA THR A 172 -1.17 -5.90 -25.71
C THR A 172 -1.51 -7.15 -26.52
N GLY A 173 -2.24 -8.09 -25.93
CA GLY A 173 -2.43 -9.44 -26.46
C GLY A 173 -1.21 -10.36 -26.29
N ASP A 174 -0.10 -9.88 -25.74
CA ASP A 174 1.07 -10.71 -25.46
C ASP A 174 0.89 -11.47 -24.14
N MET A 175 0.65 -12.78 -24.25
CA MET A 175 0.35 -13.63 -23.11
C MET A 175 1.57 -14.08 -22.30
N ARG A 176 2.80 -13.70 -22.70
CA ARG A 176 4.02 -14.07 -21.96
C ARG A 176 4.00 -13.53 -20.52
N TYR A 177 3.54 -12.28 -20.33
CA TYR A 177 3.45 -11.67 -19.01
C TYR A 177 2.45 -12.42 -18.11
N TYR A 178 1.23 -12.67 -18.60
CA TYR A 178 0.22 -13.44 -17.89
C TYR A 178 0.68 -14.88 -17.56
N ASP A 179 1.29 -15.56 -18.52
CA ASP A 179 1.82 -16.92 -18.34
C ASP A 179 2.88 -16.98 -17.20
N ALA A 180 3.70 -15.94 -17.05
CA ALA A 180 4.65 -15.84 -15.94
C ALA A 180 3.99 -15.83 -14.56
N VAL A 181 2.92 -15.05 -14.38
CA VAL A 181 2.24 -14.93 -13.08
C VAL A 181 1.29 -16.09 -12.78
N VAL A 182 0.74 -16.74 -13.80
CA VAL A 182 -0.08 -17.95 -13.61
C VAL A 182 0.77 -19.12 -13.06
N ARG A 183 2.05 -19.23 -13.45
CA ARG A 183 2.97 -20.22 -12.85
C ARG A 183 3.17 -19.98 -11.35
N ILE A 184 3.37 -18.74 -10.94
CA ILE A 184 3.48 -18.38 -9.51
C ILE A 184 2.19 -18.74 -8.79
N THR A 185 1.05 -18.40 -9.39
CA THR A 185 -0.29 -18.67 -8.85
C THR A 185 -0.53 -20.17 -8.65
N ALA A 186 -0.02 -21.03 -9.53
CA ALA A 186 -0.08 -22.48 -9.34
C ALA A 186 0.70 -22.93 -8.11
N VAL A 187 1.91 -22.40 -7.89
CA VAL A 187 2.72 -22.69 -6.69
C VAL A 187 2.01 -22.24 -5.41
N LEU A 188 1.48 -21.01 -5.41
CA LEU A 188 0.74 -20.46 -4.29
C LEU A 188 -0.44 -21.37 -3.90
N SER A 189 -1.28 -21.70 -4.89
CA SER A 189 -2.49 -22.51 -4.72
C SER A 189 -2.17 -23.94 -4.25
N GLU A 190 -1.19 -24.61 -4.85
CA GLU A 190 -0.83 -26.00 -4.49
C GLU A 190 -0.33 -26.12 -3.05
N GLN A 191 0.33 -25.09 -2.53
CA GLN A 191 1.03 -25.14 -1.25
C GLN A 191 0.29 -24.44 -0.09
N GLN A 192 -0.72 -23.62 -0.36
CA GLN A 192 -1.42 -22.81 0.65
C GLN A 192 -1.91 -23.61 1.87
N ASN A 193 -2.46 -24.81 1.65
CA ASN A 193 -2.94 -25.69 2.74
C ASN A 193 -1.86 -26.62 3.31
N ARG A 194 -0.64 -26.58 2.79
CA ARG A 194 0.49 -27.41 3.23
C ARG A 194 1.44 -26.66 4.17
N THR A 195 1.19 -25.37 4.39
CA THR A 195 1.98 -24.55 5.31
C THR A 195 1.60 -24.84 6.77
N LYS A 196 2.34 -24.22 7.71
CA LYS A 196 2.12 -24.44 9.15
C LYS A 196 0.83 -23.81 9.68
N ILE A 197 0.23 -22.85 8.95
CA ILE A 197 -1.14 -22.39 9.18
C ILE A 197 -1.88 -22.58 7.85
N PRO A 198 -2.62 -23.70 7.66
CA PRO A 198 -3.35 -23.95 6.43
C PRO A 198 -4.23 -22.76 6.04
N GLY A 199 -4.15 -22.36 4.78
CA GLY A 199 -4.81 -21.16 4.26
C GLY A 199 -3.87 -19.95 4.14
N LEU A 200 -2.71 -19.94 4.82
CA LEU A 200 -1.77 -18.83 4.80
C LEU A 200 -0.41 -19.22 4.22
N TRP A 201 0.31 -18.23 3.70
CA TRP A 201 1.73 -18.36 3.37
C TRP A 201 2.58 -17.64 4.43
N PRO A 202 3.73 -18.21 4.82
CA PRO A 202 4.64 -17.52 5.72
C PRO A 202 5.32 -16.35 5.01
N VAL A 203 5.85 -15.41 5.80
CA VAL A 203 6.58 -14.23 5.31
C VAL A 203 7.78 -14.65 4.49
N GLY A 204 8.65 -15.51 5.03
CA GLY A 204 9.83 -16.01 4.34
C GLY A 204 9.55 -17.27 3.53
N ILE A 205 10.10 -17.32 2.32
CA ILE A 205 9.90 -18.41 1.37
C ILE A 205 11.20 -18.76 0.65
N ASN A 206 11.25 -19.95 0.05
CA ASN A 206 12.32 -20.29 -0.89
C ASN A 206 11.81 -20.08 -2.33
N VAL A 207 12.42 -19.16 -3.08
CA VAL A 207 12.00 -18.85 -4.46
C VAL A 207 12.77 -19.71 -5.47
N GLN A 208 14.03 -20.06 -5.20
CA GLN A 208 14.87 -20.92 -6.05
C GLN A 208 14.34 -22.35 -6.16
N LYS A 209 13.86 -22.89 -5.04
CA LYS A 209 13.13 -24.15 -4.94
C LYS A 209 11.80 -23.78 -4.33
N PRO A 210 10.76 -23.46 -5.13
CA PRO A 210 9.51 -22.86 -4.68
C PRO A 210 8.85 -23.71 -3.58
N ASP A 211 9.23 -23.48 -2.33
CA ASP A 211 8.79 -24.19 -1.12
C ASP A 211 8.32 -23.12 -0.14
N LEU A 212 7.00 -23.03 0.01
CA LEU A 212 6.31 -22.04 0.82
C LEU A 212 5.94 -22.61 2.20
N THR A 213 6.46 -23.80 2.56
CA THR A 213 6.00 -24.57 3.72
C THR A 213 6.95 -24.52 4.94
N ARG A 214 8.16 -23.98 4.76
CA ARG A 214 9.26 -24.12 5.73
C ARG A 214 9.26 -23.12 6.86
N ASP A 215 9.08 -21.84 6.55
CA ASP A 215 9.10 -20.77 7.55
C ASP A 215 7.88 -20.88 8.48
N ASN A 216 7.92 -20.18 9.61
CA ASN A 216 6.91 -20.23 10.67
C ASN A 216 6.33 -18.87 11.04
N LEU A 217 6.78 -17.77 10.41
CA LEU A 217 6.22 -16.44 10.62
C LEU A 217 5.11 -16.16 9.62
N PHE A 218 3.93 -15.81 10.10
CA PHE A 218 2.75 -15.42 9.31
C PHE A 218 2.32 -14.02 9.73
N SER A 219 1.97 -13.16 8.78
CA SER A 219 1.62 -11.77 9.03
C SER A 219 0.81 -11.20 7.87
N LEU A 220 0.06 -10.14 8.13
CA LEU A 220 -0.47 -9.22 7.11
C LEU A 220 0.33 -7.92 7.02
N GLY A 221 1.36 -7.75 7.84
CA GLY A 221 2.21 -6.55 7.81
C GLY A 221 3.26 -6.61 6.71
N THR A 222 4.33 -5.82 6.87
CA THR A 222 5.43 -5.73 5.90
C THR A 222 5.86 -7.12 5.43
N MET A 223 6.12 -7.23 4.12
CA MET A 223 6.64 -8.41 3.42
C MET A 223 5.62 -9.50 3.08
N ALA A 224 4.35 -9.34 3.47
CA ALA A 224 3.29 -10.33 3.18
C ALA A 224 1.94 -9.73 2.75
N ASP A 225 1.62 -8.52 3.22
CA ASP A 225 0.48 -7.69 2.81
C ASP A 225 -0.07 -7.94 1.39
N SER A 226 0.65 -7.47 0.36
CA SER A 226 0.15 -7.39 -1.01
C SER A 226 -0.05 -8.77 -1.66
N ALA A 227 0.56 -9.83 -1.11
CA ALA A 227 0.33 -11.19 -1.55
C ALA A 227 -1.13 -11.63 -1.34
N TYR A 228 -1.76 -11.19 -0.25
CA TYR A 228 -3.16 -11.47 0.05
C TYR A 228 -4.09 -10.48 -0.66
N GLU A 229 -3.68 -9.21 -0.73
CA GLU A 229 -4.42 -8.15 -1.39
C GLU A 229 -4.67 -8.44 -2.88
N TYR A 230 -3.64 -8.95 -3.58
CA TYR A 230 -3.72 -9.24 -5.02
C TYR A 230 -4.63 -10.42 -5.35
N LEU A 231 -5.01 -11.26 -4.38
CA LEU A 231 -5.92 -12.37 -4.66
C LEU A 231 -7.30 -11.86 -5.09
N GLY A 232 -7.93 -11.02 -4.27
CA GLY A 232 -9.23 -10.44 -4.56
C GLY A 232 -9.19 -9.48 -5.75
N LYS A 233 -8.13 -8.68 -5.84
CA LYS A 233 -7.97 -7.70 -6.93
C LYS A 233 -7.71 -8.36 -8.28
N THR A 234 -6.88 -9.40 -8.36
CA THR A 234 -6.65 -10.13 -9.63
C THR A 234 -7.88 -10.94 -10.03
N TYR A 235 -8.61 -11.51 -9.07
CA TYR A 235 -9.92 -12.10 -9.32
C TYR A 235 -10.87 -11.08 -9.97
N GLN A 236 -10.96 -9.86 -9.42
CA GLN A 236 -11.76 -8.78 -9.98
C GLN A 236 -11.31 -8.39 -11.41
N LEU A 237 -10.00 -8.24 -11.65
CA LEU A 237 -9.45 -7.88 -12.97
C LEU A 237 -9.76 -8.93 -14.05
N LEU A 238 -9.82 -10.20 -13.64
CA LEU A 238 -10.15 -11.32 -14.50
C LEU A 238 -11.67 -11.52 -14.69
N HIS A 239 -12.55 -10.74 -14.04
CA HIS A 239 -14.00 -10.74 -14.32
C HIS A 239 -14.68 -12.11 -14.30
N ASP A 240 -14.36 -12.97 -13.34
CA ASP A 240 -14.91 -14.32 -13.27
C ASP A 240 -14.63 -15.20 -14.51
N THR A 241 -13.64 -14.86 -15.34
CA THR A 241 -13.35 -15.60 -16.58
C THR A 241 -12.68 -16.95 -16.28
N GLY A 242 -13.50 -17.94 -15.95
CA GLY A 242 -13.12 -19.35 -15.91
C GLY A 242 -12.20 -19.76 -14.77
N ALA A 243 -11.51 -20.89 -14.95
CA ALA A 243 -10.84 -21.62 -13.87
C ALA A 243 -9.72 -20.83 -13.17
N THR A 244 -9.02 -19.93 -13.87
CA THR A 244 -7.95 -19.14 -13.23
C THR A 244 -8.51 -18.09 -12.28
N ALA A 245 -9.58 -17.39 -12.66
CA ALA A 245 -10.28 -16.47 -11.77
C ALA A 245 -10.79 -17.22 -10.52
N SER A 246 -11.41 -18.39 -10.71
CA SER A 246 -11.87 -19.24 -9.59
C SER A 246 -10.74 -19.60 -8.63
N ARG A 247 -9.53 -19.88 -9.13
CA ARG A 247 -8.37 -20.19 -8.27
C ARG A 247 -7.99 -19.02 -7.35
N TYR A 248 -8.05 -17.78 -7.84
CA TYR A 248 -7.81 -16.60 -6.99
C TYR A 248 -8.90 -16.43 -5.93
N ALA A 249 -10.16 -16.64 -6.28
CA ALA A 249 -11.29 -16.60 -5.33
C ALA A 249 -11.17 -17.69 -4.24
N GLU A 250 -10.77 -18.91 -4.62
CA GLU A 250 -10.51 -20.02 -3.68
C GLU A 250 -9.36 -19.69 -2.72
N MET A 251 -8.23 -19.23 -3.25
CA MET A 251 -7.08 -18.83 -2.44
C MET A 251 -7.44 -17.68 -1.50
N TYR A 252 -8.19 -16.68 -1.99
CA TYR A 252 -8.66 -15.57 -1.18
C TYR A 252 -9.54 -16.07 -0.03
N THR A 253 -10.53 -16.90 -0.32
CA THR A 253 -11.48 -17.40 0.68
C THR A 253 -10.74 -18.17 1.79
N MET A 254 -9.86 -19.09 1.40
CA MET A 254 -9.05 -19.85 2.38
C MET A 254 -8.14 -18.94 3.21
N ALA A 255 -7.54 -17.93 2.59
CA ALA A 255 -6.69 -16.97 3.30
C ALA A 255 -7.49 -16.13 4.30
N MET A 256 -8.66 -15.60 3.91
CA MET A 256 -9.48 -14.77 4.80
C MET A 256 -9.98 -15.57 6.00
N ASP A 257 -10.45 -16.80 5.80
CA ASP A 257 -10.89 -17.68 6.89
C ASP A 257 -9.75 -17.93 7.89
N ALA A 258 -8.54 -18.20 7.38
CA ALA A 258 -7.36 -18.44 8.20
C ALA A 258 -6.86 -17.16 8.89
N ILE A 259 -6.90 -16.00 8.23
CA ILE A 259 -6.59 -14.68 8.82
C ILE A 259 -7.53 -14.39 9.98
N ILE A 260 -8.84 -14.50 9.75
CA ILE A 260 -9.87 -14.21 10.74
C ILE A 260 -9.69 -15.09 11.98
N SER A 261 -9.37 -16.36 11.77
CA SER A 261 -9.23 -17.34 12.85
C SER A 261 -7.91 -17.23 13.63
N ASN A 262 -6.80 -16.86 12.96
CA ASN A 262 -5.46 -17.00 13.55
C ASN A 262 -4.72 -15.67 13.76
N LEU A 263 -5.04 -14.64 12.97
CA LEU A 263 -4.28 -13.38 12.93
C LEU A 263 -5.05 -12.18 13.47
N LEU A 264 -6.35 -12.29 13.74
CA LEU A 264 -7.11 -11.18 14.34
C LEU A 264 -7.22 -11.33 15.86
N PHE A 265 -7.08 -10.22 16.58
CA PHE A 265 -7.36 -10.16 18.01
C PHE A 265 -8.14 -8.89 18.37
N ARG A 266 -8.93 -8.95 19.45
CA ARG A 266 -9.54 -7.76 20.04
C ARG A 266 -8.55 -7.14 21.02
N PRO A 267 -8.16 -5.86 20.89
CA PRO A 267 -7.35 -5.18 21.90
C PRO A 267 -8.19 -4.76 23.11
N LYS A 268 -7.55 -4.69 24.29
CA LYS A 268 -8.09 -4.02 25.48
C LYS A 268 -8.01 -2.50 25.29
N THR A 269 -9.15 -1.85 25.09
CA THR A 269 -9.24 -0.38 25.00
C THR A 269 -10.07 0.20 26.15
N PRO A 270 -9.79 1.46 26.59
CA PRO A 270 -10.51 2.11 27.68
C PRO A 270 -12.02 2.25 27.46
N ASP A 271 -12.44 2.40 26.21
CA ASP A 271 -13.82 2.57 25.76
C ASP A 271 -14.49 1.25 25.35
N ASN A 272 -13.78 0.12 25.48
CA ASN A 272 -14.23 -1.22 25.06
C ASN A 272 -14.72 -1.26 23.60
N ALA A 273 -14.07 -0.51 22.71
CA ALA A 273 -14.37 -0.41 21.29
C ALA A 273 -14.50 -1.80 20.63
N ASP A 274 -15.51 -1.97 19.77
CA ASP A 274 -15.72 -3.20 18.98
C ASP A 274 -14.83 -3.21 17.74
N ILE A 275 -13.54 -3.42 17.96
CA ILE A 275 -12.49 -3.40 16.95
C ILE A 275 -11.68 -4.69 16.96
N LEU A 276 -11.09 -5.03 15.81
CA LEU A 276 -10.17 -6.16 15.65
C LEU A 276 -8.91 -5.68 14.95
N MET A 277 -7.75 -6.04 15.49
CA MET A 277 -6.47 -5.64 14.93
C MET A 277 -5.74 -6.87 14.37
N PRO A 278 -5.13 -6.80 13.17
CA PRO A 278 -4.24 -7.84 12.71
C PRO A 278 -2.96 -7.92 13.56
N ALA A 279 -2.56 -9.16 13.87
CA ALA A 279 -1.32 -9.54 14.52
C ALA A 279 -0.46 -10.38 13.58
N ALA A 280 0.81 -10.55 13.94
CA ALA A 280 1.64 -11.61 13.38
C ALA A 280 1.56 -12.87 14.24
N ALA A 281 1.86 -14.03 13.67
CA ALA A 281 1.89 -15.31 14.38
C ALA A 281 3.18 -16.08 14.05
N ARG A 282 3.79 -16.68 15.07
CA ARG A 282 4.88 -17.66 14.90
C ARG A 282 4.47 -19.04 15.36
N ILE A 283 4.70 -20.04 14.53
CA ILE A 283 4.47 -21.44 14.88
C ILE A 283 5.72 -22.04 15.54
N ASP A 284 5.60 -22.50 16.77
CA ASP A 284 6.70 -23.16 17.48
C ASP A 284 6.92 -24.61 17.01
N ALA A 285 7.97 -25.26 17.55
CA ALA A 285 8.31 -26.64 17.21
C ALA A 285 7.24 -27.66 17.61
N GLN A 286 6.29 -27.30 18.49
CA GLN A 286 5.16 -28.13 18.91
C GLN A 286 3.90 -27.84 18.09
N GLY A 287 3.96 -26.94 17.10
CA GLY A 287 2.82 -26.56 16.27
C GLY A 287 1.89 -25.54 16.93
N ARG A 288 2.29 -24.90 18.04
CA ARG A 288 1.46 -23.91 18.73
C ARG A 288 1.64 -22.52 18.10
N VAL A 289 0.53 -21.81 17.97
CA VAL A 289 0.47 -20.43 17.49
C VAL A 289 0.89 -19.48 18.61
N ASN A 290 1.97 -18.72 18.39
CA ASN A 290 2.42 -17.65 19.28
C ASN A 290 2.18 -16.30 18.59
N SER A 291 1.16 -15.57 19.04
CA SER A 291 0.81 -14.28 18.44
C SER A 291 1.71 -13.15 18.94
N ASP A 292 2.14 -12.31 18.00
CA ASP A 292 2.75 -11.02 18.26
C ASP A 292 1.72 -9.91 17.99
N TYR A 293 1.19 -9.34 19.07
CA TYR A 293 0.18 -8.28 19.06
C TYR A 293 0.75 -6.88 18.77
N THR A 294 1.83 -6.84 17.98
CA THR A 294 2.40 -5.60 17.44
C THR A 294 1.67 -5.27 16.14
N ALA A 295 0.79 -4.26 16.22
CA ALA A 295 0.13 -3.69 15.06
C ALA A 295 1.10 -2.82 14.27
N GLN A 296 0.87 -2.70 12.96
CA GLN A 296 1.64 -1.87 12.04
C GLN A 296 0.68 -0.95 11.29
N HIS A 297 1.13 0.23 10.85
CA HIS A 297 0.32 1.06 9.96
C HIS A 297 -0.02 0.29 8.67
N LEU A 298 0.95 -0.47 8.15
CA LEU A 298 0.78 -1.30 6.95
C LEU A 298 -0.43 -2.23 7.04
N VAL A 299 -0.71 -2.89 8.17
CA VAL A 299 -1.85 -3.85 8.24
C VAL A 299 -3.23 -3.20 8.05
N CYS A 300 -3.30 -1.86 8.06
CA CYS A 300 -4.56 -1.15 7.91
C CYS A 300 -5.21 -1.32 6.54
N PHE A 301 -4.50 -1.74 5.49
CA PHE A 301 -5.11 -2.02 4.17
C PHE A 301 -6.15 -3.16 4.26
N ALA A 302 -5.98 -4.08 5.22
CA ALA A 302 -6.75 -5.31 5.31
C ALA A 302 -8.26 -5.07 5.52
N GLY A 303 -8.65 -3.93 6.09
CA GLY A 303 -10.06 -3.55 6.20
C GLY A 303 -10.72 -3.35 4.83
N GLY A 304 -10.06 -2.61 3.94
CA GLY A 304 -10.48 -2.39 2.56
C GLY A 304 -10.44 -3.68 1.73
N MET A 305 -9.41 -4.50 1.91
CA MET A 305 -9.30 -5.82 1.28
C MET A 305 -10.52 -6.71 1.61
N LEU A 306 -10.86 -6.86 2.89
CA LEU A 306 -12.01 -7.67 3.33
C LEU A 306 -13.35 -7.08 2.85
N ALA A 307 -13.50 -5.76 2.90
CA ALA A 307 -14.70 -5.10 2.40
C ALA A 307 -14.89 -5.36 0.90
N LEU A 308 -13.83 -5.19 0.10
CA LEU A 308 -13.85 -5.46 -1.33
C LEU A 308 -14.21 -6.92 -1.61
N GLY A 309 -13.52 -7.87 -0.96
CA GLY A 309 -13.82 -9.29 -1.13
C GLY A 309 -15.22 -9.69 -0.68
N SER A 310 -15.84 -8.97 0.27
CA SER A 310 -17.25 -9.16 0.64
C SER A 310 -18.18 -8.91 -0.55
N LYS A 311 -17.91 -7.87 -1.34
CA LYS A 311 -18.67 -7.54 -2.54
C LYS A 311 -18.39 -8.51 -3.68
N LEU A 312 -17.11 -8.82 -3.91
CA LEU A 312 -16.69 -9.69 -5.01
C LEU A 312 -17.19 -11.13 -4.84
N LEU A 313 -17.19 -11.67 -3.62
CA LEU A 313 -17.50 -13.08 -3.37
C LEU A 313 -18.83 -13.31 -2.63
N GLY A 314 -19.57 -12.23 -2.32
CA GLY A 314 -20.87 -12.32 -1.64
C GLY A 314 -20.82 -12.77 -0.18
N ASN A 315 -19.63 -12.89 0.43
CA ASN A 315 -19.51 -13.22 1.86
C ASN A 315 -19.65 -11.95 2.71
N THR A 316 -20.85 -11.72 3.24
CA THR A 316 -21.17 -10.52 4.06
C THR A 316 -20.39 -10.45 5.38
N SER A 317 -19.95 -11.58 5.94
CA SER A 317 -19.14 -11.59 7.16
C SER A 317 -17.80 -10.86 6.98
N HIS A 318 -17.22 -10.89 5.78
CA HIS A 318 -15.99 -10.15 5.48
C HIS A 318 -16.19 -8.64 5.63
N LEU A 319 -17.37 -8.09 5.34
CA LEU A 319 -17.63 -6.67 5.55
C LEU A 319 -17.61 -6.30 7.03
N ASP A 320 -18.13 -7.17 7.90
CA ASP A 320 -18.12 -6.95 9.35
C ASP A 320 -16.69 -7.00 9.92
N TYR A 321 -15.90 -8.00 9.52
CA TYR A 321 -14.48 -8.06 9.91
C TYR A 321 -13.67 -6.89 9.34
N GLY A 322 -13.88 -6.57 8.06
CA GLY A 322 -13.24 -5.44 7.41
C GLY A 322 -13.53 -4.14 8.17
N ARG A 323 -14.79 -3.92 8.54
CA ARG A 323 -15.20 -2.75 9.32
C ARG A 323 -14.49 -2.68 10.67
N LYS A 324 -14.42 -3.80 11.40
CA LYS A 324 -13.74 -3.86 12.69
C LYS A 324 -12.25 -3.55 12.58
N ILE A 325 -11.60 -3.95 11.49
CA ILE A 325 -10.19 -3.63 11.21
C ILE A 325 -10.03 -2.15 10.84
N THR A 326 -10.86 -1.64 9.92
CA THR A 326 -10.83 -0.21 9.57
C THR A 326 -11.08 0.67 10.79
N ASP A 327 -12.08 0.34 11.60
CA ASP A 327 -12.40 1.06 12.82
C ASP A 327 -11.29 0.91 13.88
N ALA A 328 -10.53 -0.19 13.90
CA ALA A 328 -9.33 -0.32 14.74
C ALA A 328 -8.24 0.68 14.34
N CYS A 329 -7.96 0.81 13.05
CA CYS A 329 -6.99 1.78 12.53
C CYS A 329 -7.44 3.22 12.78
N ILE A 330 -8.72 3.54 12.56
CA ILE A 330 -9.30 4.84 12.90
C ILE A 330 -9.16 5.12 14.40
N TRP A 331 -9.47 4.12 15.24
CA TRP A 331 -9.34 4.22 16.69
C TRP A 331 -7.90 4.55 17.10
N SER A 332 -6.91 3.88 16.48
CA SER A 332 -5.49 4.15 16.72
C SER A 332 -5.05 5.54 16.28
N TYR A 333 -5.61 6.08 15.20
CA TYR A 333 -5.39 7.48 14.81
C TYR A 333 -5.96 8.44 15.86
N VAL A 334 -7.22 8.24 16.26
CA VAL A 334 -7.94 9.14 17.20
C VAL A 334 -7.29 9.18 18.58
N HIS A 335 -6.80 8.03 19.06
CA HIS A 335 -6.24 7.91 20.42
C HIS A 335 -4.72 8.08 20.49
N ALA A 336 -4.04 8.28 19.36
CA ALA A 336 -2.63 8.64 19.35
C ALA A 336 -2.42 10.12 19.72
N PRO A 337 -1.32 10.49 20.41
CA PRO A 337 -1.11 11.85 20.95
C PRO A 337 -1.28 13.00 19.94
N ASN A 338 -0.98 12.75 18.66
CA ASN A 338 -1.05 13.75 17.61
C ASN A 338 -2.17 13.51 16.60
N GLY A 339 -3.12 12.61 16.86
CA GLY A 339 -4.16 12.27 15.89
C GLY A 339 -3.61 11.53 14.67
N ILE A 340 -2.43 10.90 14.80
CA ILE A 340 -1.73 10.16 13.74
C ILE A 340 -1.21 8.86 14.36
N MET A 341 -1.58 7.73 13.77
CA MET A 341 -1.14 6.40 14.19
C MET A 341 0.38 6.22 13.99
N PRO A 342 1.12 5.68 14.97
CA PRO A 342 2.53 5.31 14.80
C PRO A 342 2.71 4.16 13.79
N GLU A 343 3.89 4.07 13.20
CA GLU A 343 4.25 2.99 12.26
C GLU A 343 4.09 1.60 12.89
N MET A 344 4.53 1.41 14.15
CA MET A 344 4.34 0.15 14.88
C MET A 344 4.09 0.37 16.37
N PHE A 345 3.12 -0.38 16.92
CA PHE A 345 2.82 -0.35 18.35
C PHE A 345 2.20 -1.67 18.81
N ARG A 346 2.51 -2.05 20.04
CA ARG A 346 1.93 -3.21 20.72
C ARG A 346 0.64 -2.84 21.41
N MET A 347 -0.39 -3.67 21.27
CA MET A 347 -1.62 -3.59 22.05
C MET A 347 -1.74 -4.79 23.00
N THR A 348 -2.47 -4.61 24.10
CA THR A 348 -2.78 -5.72 25.03
C THR A 348 -4.00 -6.47 24.49
N PRO A 349 -3.93 -7.80 24.25
CA PRO A 349 -5.06 -8.54 23.71
C PRO A 349 -6.12 -8.87 24.77
N CYS A 350 -7.39 -8.96 24.34
CA CYS A 350 -8.43 -9.70 25.05
C CYS A 350 -8.21 -11.22 24.88
N PRO A 351 -8.73 -12.07 25.80
CA PRO A 351 -8.63 -13.53 25.69
C PRO A 351 -9.34 -14.13 24.45
N SER A 352 -10.30 -13.41 23.88
CA SER A 352 -11.03 -13.78 22.66
C SER A 352 -11.48 -12.52 21.92
N HIS A 353 -12.23 -12.67 20.82
CA HIS A 353 -12.85 -11.54 20.12
C HIS A 353 -14.03 -10.91 20.89
N ALA A 354 -14.44 -11.52 22.01
CA ALA A 354 -15.50 -10.96 22.86
C ALA A 354 -15.01 -9.73 23.63
N PRO A 355 -15.92 -8.80 24.00
CA PRO A 355 -15.61 -7.69 24.88
C PRO A 355 -14.93 -8.16 26.18
N CYS A 356 -13.93 -7.42 26.63
CA CYS A 356 -13.21 -7.73 27.86
C CYS A 356 -12.88 -6.46 28.65
N ALA A 357 -12.66 -6.61 29.96
CA ALA A 357 -12.47 -5.46 30.84
C ALA A 357 -11.13 -4.75 30.60
N TYR A 358 -11.17 -3.41 30.61
CA TYR A 358 -10.00 -2.56 30.74
C TYR A 358 -9.73 -2.32 32.23
N ASP A 359 -8.94 -3.20 32.83
CA ASP A 359 -8.62 -3.21 34.25
C ASP A 359 -7.45 -2.27 34.62
N ASP A 360 -7.32 -1.95 35.90
CA ASP A 360 -6.24 -1.10 36.44
C ASP A 360 -4.85 -1.64 36.09
N GLU A 361 -4.68 -2.97 36.00
CA GLU A 361 -3.42 -3.59 35.63
C GLU A 361 -3.05 -3.28 34.17
N THR A 362 -4.02 -3.41 33.27
CA THR A 362 -3.89 -3.04 31.86
C THR A 362 -3.57 -1.56 31.74
N SER A 363 -4.27 -0.69 32.48
CA SER A 363 -3.99 0.75 32.45
C SER A 363 -2.57 1.09 32.92
N ARG A 364 -2.06 0.44 33.98
CA ARG A 364 -0.72 0.71 34.53
C ARG A 364 0.43 0.20 33.67
N THR A 365 0.17 -0.80 32.83
CA THR A 365 1.20 -1.44 31.98
C THR A 365 1.31 -0.81 30.60
N GLN A 366 0.37 0.06 30.22
CA GLN A 366 0.36 0.73 28.92
C GLN A 366 1.11 2.06 28.94
N GLN A 367 1.83 2.36 27.85
CA GLN A 367 2.52 3.64 27.65
C GLN A 367 1.52 4.80 27.61
N PHE A 368 0.37 4.60 26.97
CA PHE A 368 -0.82 5.46 27.03
C PHE A 368 -2.07 4.64 26.71
N PRO A 369 -3.29 5.10 27.06
CA PRO A 369 -4.48 4.25 27.04
C PRO A 369 -4.73 3.56 25.68
N GLY A 370 -4.74 2.22 25.68
CA GLY A 370 -4.85 1.33 24.52
C GLY A 370 -3.54 0.96 23.82
N PHE A 371 -2.43 1.59 24.17
CA PHE A 371 -1.11 1.37 23.58
C PHE A 371 -0.14 0.84 24.62
N ALA A 372 0.14 -0.47 24.59
CA ALA A 372 1.08 -1.09 25.50
C ALA A 372 2.49 -0.51 25.35
N ARG A 373 2.94 -0.38 24.11
CA ARG A 373 4.24 0.21 23.77
C ARG A 373 4.27 0.63 22.31
N VAL A 374 4.71 1.84 22.01
CA VAL A 374 5.07 2.24 20.65
C VAL A 374 6.47 1.72 20.35
N THR A 375 6.58 0.88 19.33
CA THR A 375 7.86 0.23 18.93
C THR A 375 8.52 0.93 17.75
N ASP A 376 7.73 1.65 16.95
CA ASP A 376 8.21 2.58 15.94
C ASP A 376 7.28 3.77 15.89
N ALA A 377 7.78 4.92 16.33
CA ALA A 377 7.00 6.13 16.49
C ALA A 377 6.91 6.97 15.22
N ARG A 378 7.55 6.55 14.12
CA ARG A 378 7.55 7.32 12.88
C ARG A 378 6.16 7.32 12.24
N TYR A 379 5.91 8.33 11.41
CA TYR A 379 4.83 8.30 10.42
C TYR A 379 5.39 8.76 9.07
N MET A 380 5.34 7.88 8.08
CA MET A 380 6.03 8.08 6.80
C MET A 380 5.09 8.48 5.67
N LEU A 381 4.00 9.20 5.98
CA LEU A 381 3.00 9.66 5.00
C LEU A 381 2.20 8.52 4.34
N ARG A 382 2.12 7.37 5.01
CA ARG A 382 1.56 6.13 4.46
C ARG A 382 0.04 6.18 4.24
N PRO A 383 -0.48 5.40 3.27
CA PRO A 383 -1.88 5.45 2.86
C PRO A 383 -2.80 4.40 3.48
N GLU A 384 -2.31 3.32 4.10
CA GLU A 384 -3.11 2.09 4.23
C GLU A 384 -4.37 2.27 5.10
N ALA A 385 -4.32 3.17 6.09
CA ALA A 385 -5.50 3.55 6.87
C ALA A 385 -6.54 4.34 6.06
N ILE A 386 -6.11 5.32 5.26
CA ILE A 386 -7.05 6.09 4.41
C ILE A 386 -7.57 5.26 3.24
N GLU A 387 -6.79 4.32 2.72
CA GLU A 387 -7.25 3.33 1.74
C GLU A 387 -8.47 2.57 2.28
N SER A 388 -8.34 1.95 3.46
CA SER A 388 -9.44 1.24 4.11
C SER A 388 -10.69 2.12 4.32
N VAL A 389 -10.49 3.36 4.76
CA VAL A 389 -11.58 4.33 4.94
C VAL A 389 -12.26 4.67 3.61
N PHE A 390 -11.50 4.80 2.53
CA PHE A 390 -12.02 4.99 1.18
C PHE A 390 -12.85 3.78 0.70
N TYR A 391 -12.34 2.56 0.82
CA TYR A 391 -13.08 1.35 0.44
C TYR A 391 -14.37 1.20 1.25
N MET A 392 -14.31 1.44 2.56
CA MET A 392 -15.51 1.41 3.40
C MET A 392 -16.57 2.41 2.94
N TYR A 393 -16.19 3.64 2.63
CA TYR A 393 -17.12 4.63 2.09
C TYR A 393 -17.73 4.16 0.76
N ARG A 394 -16.91 3.69 -0.19
CA ARG A 394 -17.38 3.27 -1.53
C ARG A 394 -18.30 2.05 -1.47
N ILE A 395 -18.06 1.13 -0.54
CA ILE A 395 -18.80 -0.13 -0.44
C ILE A 395 -20.10 0.01 0.36
N THR A 396 -20.12 0.88 1.38
CA THR A 396 -21.25 1.02 2.31
C THR A 396 -22.09 2.27 2.07
N GLY A 397 -21.52 3.32 1.47
CA GLY A 397 -22.15 4.64 1.35
C GLY A 397 -22.22 5.43 2.67
N GLU A 398 -21.64 4.95 3.76
CA GLU A 398 -21.69 5.61 5.06
C GLU A 398 -20.85 6.89 5.08
N ARG A 399 -21.53 8.04 5.21
CA ARG A 399 -20.88 9.36 5.18
C ARG A 399 -19.88 9.60 6.32
N ARG A 400 -19.97 8.84 7.43
CA ARG A 400 -19.03 8.95 8.56
C ARG A 400 -17.58 8.80 8.10
N TYR A 401 -17.32 7.94 7.12
CA TYR A 401 -15.98 7.70 6.61
C TYR A 401 -15.39 8.92 5.89
N GLN A 402 -16.23 9.78 5.28
CA GLN A 402 -15.78 11.05 4.72
C GLN A 402 -15.39 12.05 5.81
N ASP A 403 -16.14 12.08 6.92
CA ASP A 403 -15.78 12.96 8.05
C ASP A 403 -14.51 12.48 8.75
N ILE A 404 -14.36 11.17 8.93
CA ILE A 404 -13.15 10.53 9.46
C ILE A 404 -11.94 10.83 8.57
N ALA A 405 -12.05 10.62 7.25
CA ALA A 405 -10.99 10.97 6.31
C ALA A 405 -10.63 12.45 6.36
N TRP A 406 -11.61 13.33 6.55
CA TRP A 406 -11.33 14.76 6.67
C TRP A 406 -10.53 15.08 7.93
N SER A 407 -10.90 14.50 9.07
CA SER A 407 -10.15 14.65 10.32
C SER A 407 -8.73 14.08 10.21
N MET A 408 -8.55 12.93 9.54
CA MET A 408 -7.23 12.36 9.26
C MET A 408 -6.40 13.31 8.38
N PHE A 409 -6.97 13.84 7.30
CA PHE A 409 -6.28 14.77 6.40
C PHE A 409 -5.87 16.06 7.12
N GLU A 410 -6.78 16.67 7.88
CA GLU A 410 -6.47 17.85 8.71
C GLU A 410 -5.39 17.55 9.74
N ALA A 411 -5.41 16.34 10.30
CA ALA A 411 -4.38 15.92 11.23
C ALA A 411 -3.02 15.84 10.55
N ILE A 412 -2.92 15.06 9.49
CA ILE A 412 -1.70 14.84 8.71
C ILE A 412 -1.15 16.17 8.18
N GLU A 413 -1.95 16.95 7.45
CA GLU A 413 -1.50 18.22 6.87
C GLU A 413 -1.01 19.20 7.95
N LYS A 414 -1.66 19.27 9.12
CA LYS A 414 -1.19 20.14 10.20
C LYS A 414 0.19 19.72 10.74
N ARG A 415 0.48 18.42 10.83
CA ARG A 415 1.73 17.93 11.45
C ARG A 415 2.86 17.68 10.46
N THR A 416 2.59 17.48 9.18
CA THR A 416 3.60 17.08 8.20
C THR A 416 3.99 18.20 7.23
N ARG A 417 3.20 19.28 7.14
CA ARG A 417 3.43 20.37 6.21
C ARG A 417 4.80 21.03 6.41
N THR A 418 5.50 21.27 5.30
CA THR A 418 6.71 22.08 5.24
C THR A 418 6.48 23.30 4.34
N GLU A 419 7.52 24.12 4.11
CA GLU A 419 7.47 25.19 3.12
C GLU A 419 7.25 24.62 1.69
N LEU A 420 7.96 23.53 1.36
CA LEU A 420 7.95 22.95 0.02
C LEU A 420 6.81 21.96 -0.20
N ALA A 421 6.52 21.07 0.76
CA ALA A 421 5.63 19.93 0.57
C ALA A 421 5.13 19.37 1.93
N ASN A 422 5.22 18.06 2.13
CA ASN A 422 4.96 17.37 3.39
C ASN A 422 6.13 16.43 3.69
N ALA A 423 6.44 16.27 4.97
CA ALA A 423 7.57 15.49 5.45
C ALA A 423 7.11 14.40 6.43
N ALA A 424 7.80 13.26 6.41
CA ALA A 424 7.62 12.22 7.41
C ALA A 424 7.88 12.76 8.83
N ILE A 425 7.20 12.20 9.83
CA ILE A 425 7.38 12.54 11.24
C ILE A 425 8.29 11.50 11.89
N ARG A 426 9.27 11.94 12.69
CA ARG A 426 10.21 11.04 13.39
C ARG A 426 9.59 10.36 14.60
N ASP A 427 8.72 11.05 15.32
CA ASP A 427 8.06 10.54 16.53
C ASP A 427 6.70 11.23 16.72
N VAL A 428 5.61 10.50 16.46
CA VAL A 428 4.22 10.98 16.64
C VAL A 428 3.76 10.96 18.10
N THR A 429 4.58 10.48 19.03
CA THR A 429 4.23 10.39 20.46
C THR A 429 4.67 11.62 21.26
N LEU A 430 5.53 12.46 20.68
CA LEU A 430 5.98 13.69 21.30
C LEU A 430 4.82 14.67 21.47
N LYS A 431 4.73 15.29 22.64
CA LYS A 431 3.72 16.31 22.92
C LYS A 431 4.10 17.59 22.18
N VAL A 432 3.20 18.06 21.32
CA VAL A 432 3.24 19.40 20.72
C VAL A 432 2.61 20.34 21.74
N GLU A 433 3.37 21.31 22.27
CA GLU A 433 2.78 22.36 23.09
C GLU A 433 1.82 23.17 22.22
N ALA A 434 0.56 23.27 22.64
CA ALA A 434 -0.44 24.01 21.90
C ALA A 434 -0.14 25.51 22.02
N GLU A 435 0.32 26.14 20.95
CA GLU A 435 0.16 27.59 20.81
C GLU A 435 -1.35 27.89 20.79
N GLU A 436 -1.86 28.40 21.91
CA GLU A 436 -3.17 29.03 21.97
C GLU A 436 -3.19 30.24 21.04
N THR A 437 -4.01 30.17 20.00
CA THR A 437 -4.54 31.31 19.23
C THR A 437 -3.51 32.23 18.54
N GLY A 438 -3.30 32.03 17.23
CA GLY A 438 -2.64 33.02 16.38
C GLY A 438 -2.93 32.76 14.91
N GLU A 439 -3.53 33.74 14.24
CA GLU A 439 -3.84 33.74 12.80
C GLU A 439 -2.64 33.33 11.94
N LEU A 440 -2.91 32.64 10.81
CA LEU A 440 -1.92 32.30 9.78
C LEU A 440 -1.06 33.52 9.41
N ARG A 441 0.15 33.63 9.99
CA ARG A 441 1.14 34.63 9.57
C ARG A 441 1.94 34.08 8.39
N ARG A 442 1.83 34.80 7.28
CA ARG A 442 2.63 34.65 6.06
C ARG A 442 4.07 35.09 6.36
N GLY A 443 5.00 34.14 6.26
CA GLY A 443 6.42 34.37 6.04
C GLY A 443 7.27 34.55 7.30
N VAL A 444 7.94 33.49 7.73
CA VAL A 444 9.29 33.50 8.36
C VAL A 444 9.99 32.18 8.01
N ASN A 445 11.30 32.29 7.81
CA ASN A 445 12.28 31.27 7.41
C ASN A 445 12.37 30.05 8.33
N VAL A 446 12.76 28.95 7.69
CA VAL A 446 13.11 27.62 8.17
C VAL A 446 14.23 27.61 9.21
N GLY A 447 14.11 26.72 10.20
CA GLY A 447 15.23 26.23 11.00
C GLY A 447 14.92 26.19 12.49
N THR A 448 14.32 25.07 12.95
CA THR A 448 14.14 24.67 14.35
C THR A 448 13.64 25.76 15.28
N ASP A 449 12.34 25.79 15.63
CA ASP A 449 11.92 26.41 16.90
C ASP A 449 10.55 25.90 17.37
N GLU A 450 10.51 25.60 18.67
CA GLU A 450 9.43 25.80 19.63
C GLU A 450 8.01 25.33 19.23
N GLY A 451 7.73 24.06 19.57
CA GLY A 451 6.37 23.52 19.70
C GLY A 451 6.00 22.38 18.74
N GLY A 452 6.64 22.27 17.58
CA GLY A 452 6.29 21.29 16.53
C GLY A 452 6.94 19.90 16.64
N LEU A 453 6.38 18.89 15.95
CA LEU A 453 6.98 17.56 15.84
C LEU A 453 8.28 17.59 15.03
N ALA A 454 9.25 16.75 15.40
CA ALA A 454 10.48 16.59 14.64
C ALA A 454 10.20 15.89 13.29
N LEU A 455 10.39 16.62 12.20
CA LEU A 455 10.22 16.11 10.85
C LEU A 455 11.51 15.43 10.34
N ALA A 456 11.33 14.40 9.51
CA ALA A 456 12.37 13.79 8.72
C ALA A 456 12.29 14.33 7.30
N ASP A 457 13.42 14.75 6.74
CA ASP A 457 13.50 15.26 5.38
C ASP A 457 13.33 14.12 4.36
N SER A 458 12.11 13.61 4.24
CA SER A 458 11.72 12.50 3.38
C SER A 458 10.25 12.63 3.01
N MET A 459 9.97 12.51 1.71
CA MET A 459 8.64 12.39 1.14
C MET A 459 8.68 11.26 0.11
N GLU A 460 8.07 10.13 0.42
CA GLU A 460 7.99 9.00 -0.49
C GLU A 460 7.01 9.27 -1.63
N SER A 461 7.22 8.63 -2.78
CA SER A 461 6.38 8.85 -3.98
C SER A 461 4.90 8.51 -3.74
N PHE A 462 4.61 7.50 -2.90
CA PHE A 462 3.25 7.13 -2.49
C PHE A 462 2.48 8.22 -1.74
N TRP A 463 3.14 9.27 -1.22
CA TRP A 463 2.40 10.41 -0.68
C TRP A 463 1.46 11.00 -1.75
N MET A 464 1.98 11.10 -2.97
CA MET A 464 1.26 11.62 -4.13
C MET A 464 0.46 10.54 -4.84
N ALA A 465 1.03 9.34 -4.99
CA ALA A 465 0.37 8.22 -5.67
C ALA A 465 -0.84 7.68 -4.89
N GLU A 466 -0.76 7.61 -3.56
CA GLU A 466 -1.72 6.85 -2.76
C GLU A 466 -2.45 7.74 -1.76
N THR A 467 -1.72 8.35 -0.83
CA THR A 467 -2.32 9.02 0.32
C THR A 467 -3.20 10.18 -0.10
N LEU A 468 -2.67 11.09 -0.94
CA LEU A 468 -3.46 12.20 -1.48
C LEU A 468 -4.53 11.73 -2.48
N LYS A 469 -4.28 10.65 -3.23
CA LYS A 469 -5.27 10.07 -4.16
C LYS A 469 -6.49 9.56 -3.41
N TYR A 470 -6.33 8.75 -2.37
CA TYR A 470 -7.45 8.24 -1.58
C TYR A 470 -8.19 9.37 -0.83
N PHE A 471 -7.47 10.34 -0.26
CA PHE A 471 -8.09 11.53 0.32
C PHE A 471 -8.88 12.35 -0.72
N TYR A 472 -8.40 12.44 -1.95
CA TYR A 472 -9.13 13.15 -3.01
C TYR A 472 -10.38 12.38 -3.44
N LEU A 473 -10.23 11.07 -3.71
CA LEU A 473 -11.28 10.21 -4.24
C LEU A 473 -12.42 9.97 -3.25
N ILE A 474 -12.16 9.94 -1.93
CA ILE A 474 -13.24 9.82 -0.95
C ILE A 474 -14.16 11.05 -0.93
N PHE A 475 -13.67 12.20 -1.41
CA PHE A 475 -14.43 13.43 -1.61
C PHE A 475 -14.86 13.66 -3.07
N SER A 476 -14.60 12.71 -3.97
CA SER A 476 -15.11 12.74 -5.34
C SER A 476 -16.56 12.25 -5.42
N GLU A 477 -17.18 12.42 -6.58
CA GLU A 477 -18.44 11.74 -6.87
C GLU A 477 -18.22 10.20 -6.91
N PRO A 478 -19.22 9.39 -6.53
CA PRO A 478 -19.09 7.92 -6.48
C PRO A 478 -18.82 7.23 -7.84
N ASP A 479 -19.13 7.88 -8.95
CA ASP A 479 -18.88 7.40 -10.31
C ASP A 479 -17.43 7.61 -10.76
N VAL A 480 -16.74 8.62 -10.21
CA VAL A 480 -15.30 8.81 -10.43
C VAL A 480 -14.55 7.63 -9.83
N LEU A 481 -13.93 6.84 -10.71
CA LEU A 481 -13.24 5.59 -10.41
C LEU A 481 -14.07 4.65 -9.53
N SER A 482 -15.31 4.35 -9.97
CA SER A 482 -16.13 3.32 -9.32
C SER A 482 -15.39 1.99 -9.27
N LEU A 483 -15.47 1.30 -8.13
CA LEU A 483 -14.91 -0.05 -7.94
C LEU A 483 -15.61 -1.10 -8.81
N ASP A 484 -16.75 -0.78 -9.42
CA ASP A 484 -17.41 -1.65 -10.41
C ASP A 484 -16.73 -1.62 -11.79
N HIS A 485 -15.87 -0.62 -12.04
CA HIS A 485 -15.23 -0.39 -13.33
C HIS A 485 -13.71 -0.29 -13.25
N TRP A 486 -13.16 -0.23 -12.03
CA TRP A 486 -11.75 -0.04 -11.77
C TRP A 486 -11.28 -0.92 -10.62
N VAL A 487 -10.05 -1.43 -10.75
CA VAL A 487 -9.32 -2.13 -9.68
C VAL A 487 -8.02 -1.40 -9.45
N PHE A 488 -7.71 -1.08 -8.20
CA PHE A 488 -6.46 -0.40 -7.82
C PHE A 488 -5.37 -1.43 -7.57
N ASN A 489 -4.15 -1.25 -8.06
CA ASN A 489 -3.01 -2.05 -7.62
C ASN A 489 -2.59 -1.69 -6.18
N THR A 490 -1.49 -2.26 -5.67
CA THR A 490 -1.02 -2.00 -4.29
C THR A 490 -0.37 -0.63 -4.10
N GLU A 491 -0.17 0.14 -5.17
CA GLU A 491 0.36 1.51 -5.16
C GLU A 491 -0.73 2.51 -5.61
N ALA A 492 -2.00 2.15 -5.37
CA ALA A 492 -3.20 2.90 -5.72
C ALA A 492 -3.33 3.29 -7.20
N HIS A 493 -2.71 2.56 -8.13
CA HIS A 493 -2.87 2.79 -9.57
C HIS A 493 -4.13 2.09 -10.11
N PRO A 494 -5.14 2.81 -10.61
CA PRO A 494 -6.39 2.20 -11.08
C PRO A 494 -6.26 1.62 -12.49
N PHE A 495 -6.51 0.33 -12.64
CA PHE A 495 -6.67 -0.34 -13.93
C PHE A 495 -8.14 -0.46 -14.30
N ARG A 496 -8.43 -0.22 -15.58
CA ARG A 496 -9.77 -0.35 -16.11
C ARG A 496 -10.12 -1.83 -16.22
N LEU A 497 -11.24 -2.19 -15.61
CA LEU A 497 -11.82 -3.51 -15.76
C LEU A 497 -12.28 -3.69 -17.22
N GLY A 498 -11.86 -4.79 -17.87
CA GLY A 498 -12.32 -5.14 -19.23
C GLY A 498 -13.85 -5.24 -19.33
N THR A 499 -14.43 -4.88 -20.46
CA THR A 499 -15.88 -5.01 -20.73
C THR A 499 -16.23 -6.33 -21.38
#